data_AF-A0A1F6LKB6-F1
#
_entry.id   AF-A0A1F6LKB6-F1
#
_cell.length_a   1.000
_cell.length_b   1.000
_cell.length_c   1.000
_cell.angle_alpha   90.00
_cell.angle_beta   90.00
_cell.angle_gamma   90.00
#
_symmetry.space_group_name_H-M   'P 1'
#
loop_
_entity.id
_entity.type
_entity.pdbx_description
1 polymer ?
#
loop_
_entity_poly.entity_id
_entity_poly.type
_entity_poly.pdbx_seq_one_letter_code
_entity_poly.pdbx_strand_id
1 'polypeptide(L)'
;MKKLLIISGIIILSLVVFLIFNFLYKPMDKKLQDKTIVKYFGNEARGDFNNDGKEDVVYLYTEDGGGSGTFYYVKAKLGTEDGFVETNGILLGDRIAPQTTNFMEGKIIVNYADRAIDEPMTTKPSIGISKYLKVVGLQLVEL
;
A
#
# COMPACT_ATOMS: atom_id res chain seq x y z
N MET A 1 -62.85 6.73 26.64
CA MET A 1 -61.75 5.82 27.05
C MET A 1 -61.24 4.87 25.94
N LYS A 2 -62.01 4.56 24.88
CA LYS A 2 -61.57 3.64 23.80
C LYS A 2 -60.51 4.19 22.82
N LYS A 3 -60.45 5.52 22.57
CA LYS A 3 -59.47 6.12 21.63
C LYS A 3 -58.01 6.03 22.11
N LEU A 4 -57.76 6.05 23.42
CA LEU A 4 -56.40 6.04 23.98
C LEU A 4 -55.71 4.67 23.84
N LEU A 5 -56.48 3.58 23.94
CA LEU A 5 -56.00 2.19 23.78
C LEU A 5 -55.62 1.84 22.34
N ILE A 6 -56.27 2.47 21.35
CA ILE A 6 -55.97 2.24 19.92
C ILE A 6 -54.64 2.90 19.55
N ILE A 7 -54.40 4.11 20.07
CA ILE A 7 -53.17 4.87 19.80
C ILE A 7 -51.96 4.17 20.43
N SER A 8 -52.08 3.65 21.67
CA SER A 8 -50.99 2.91 22.30
C SER A 8 -50.69 1.59 21.59
N GLY A 9 -51.70 0.88 21.08
CA GLY A 9 -51.51 -0.36 20.31
C GLY A 9 -50.76 -0.15 18.99
N ILE A 10 -51.06 0.93 18.26
CA ILE A 10 -50.38 1.27 17.00
C ILE A 10 -48.91 1.63 17.26
N ILE A 11 -48.63 2.42 18.31
CA ILE A 11 -47.26 2.80 18.66
C ILE A 11 -46.41 1.57 19.02
N ILE A 12 -46.97 0.65 19.81
CA ILE A 12 -46.28 -0.59 20.19
C ILE A 12 -46.01 -1.46 18.95
N LEU A 13 -46.99 -1.60 18.06
CA LEU A 13 -46.81 -2.39 16.84
C LEU A 13 -45.75 -1.78 15.91
N SER A 14 -45.77 -0.45 15.72
CA SER A 14 -44.74 0.25 14.93
C SER A 14 -43.34 0.12 15.53
N LEU A 15 -43.22 0.19 16.87
CA LEU A 15 -41.94 0.02 17.56
C LEU A 15 -41.41 -1.41 17.40
N VAL A 16 -42.27 -2.42 17.54
CA VAL A 16 -41.90 -3.82 17.37
C VAL A 16 -41.47 -4.10 15.94
N VAL A 17 -42.19 -3.59 14.94
CA VAL A 17 -41.80 -3.71 13.52
C VAL A 17 -40.47 -3.02 13.26
N PHE A 18 -40.23 -1.83 13.82
CA PHE A 18 -38.96 -1.13 13.69
C PHE A 18 -37.80 -1.91 14.32
N LEU A 19 -38.00 -2.47 15.52
CA LEU A 19 -37.00 -3.28 16.20
C LEU A 19 -36.72 -4.59 15.46
N ILE A 20 -37.74 -5.28 14.96
CA ILE A 20 -37.61 -6.48 14.14
C ILE A 20 -36.90 -6.15 12.83
N PHE A 21 -37.25 -5.05 12.18
CA PHE A 21 -36.59 -4.61 10.95
C PHE A 21 -35.11 -4.32 11.22
N ASN A 22 -34.76 -3.59 12.27
CA ASN A 22 -33.35 -3.33 12.62
C ASN A 22 -32.58 -4.59 13.04
N PHE A 23 -33.26 -5.55 13.68
CA PHE A 23 -32.65 -6.81 14.12
C PHE A 23 -32.44 -7.79 12.97
N LEU A 24 -33.42 -7.90 12.06
CA LEU A 24 -33.37 -8.82 10.91
C LEU A 24 -32.61 -8.22 9.72
N TYR A 25 -32.67 -6.90 9.51
CA TYR A 25 -31.89 -6.16 8.52
C TYR A 25 -30.71 -5.47 9.21
N LYS A 26 -29.75 -6.29 9.64
CA LYS A 26 -28.41 -5.76 9.87
C LYS A 26 -27.86 -5.34 8.50
N PRO A 27 -27.49 -4.06 8.28
CA PRO A 27 -26.87 -3.68 7.02
C PRO A 27 -25.60 -4.52 6.87
N MET A 28 -25.56 -5.32 5.81
CA MET A 28 -24.40 -6.11 5.47
C MET A 28 -23.34 -5.11 5.00
N ASP A 29 -22.55 -4.59 5.95
CA ASP A 29 -21.42 -3.71 5.68
C ASP A 29 -20.29 -4.55 5.08
N LYS A 30 -20.53 -5.08 3.88
CA LYS A 30 -19.50 -5.66 3.05
C LYS A 30 -18.86 -4.48 2.34
N LYS A 31 -18.02 -3.75 3.08
CA LYS A 31 -17.00 -2.89 2.50
C LYS A 31 -16.20 -3.79 1.56
N LEU A 32 -16.54 -3.74 0.27
CA LEU A 32 -15.76 -4.34 -0.80
C LEU A 32 -14.48 -3.49 -0.86
N GLN A 33 -13.60 -3.67 0.13
CA GLN A 33 -12.26 -3.13 0.04
C GLN A 33 -11.64 -3.87 -1.13
N ASP A 34 -11.35 -3.13 -2.20
CA ASP A 34 -10.54 -3.66 -3.27
C ASP A 34 -9.26 -4.20 -2.62
N LYS A 35 -9.07 -5.52 -2.70
CA LYS A 35 -8.05 -6.19 -1.89
C LYS A 35 -6.71 -5.90 -2.55
N THR A 36 -6.02 -4.87 -2.09
CA THR A 36 -4.64 -4.62 -2.51
C THR A 36 -3.77 -5.79 -2.08
N ILE A 37 -3.24 -6.52 -3.07
CA ILE A 37 -2.31 -7.63 -2.80
C ILE A 37 -0.90 -7.06 -2.82
N VAL A 38 -0.27 -6.99 -1.65
CA VAL A 38 1.12 -6.59 -1.50
C VAL A 38 2.00 -7.84 -1.53
N LYS A 39 3.02 -7.86 -2.39
CA LYS A 39 3.97 -8.99 -2.50
C LYS A 39 5.40 -8.48 -2.44
N TYR A 40 6.24 -9.16 -1.65
CA TYR A 40 7.67 -8.94 -1.69
C TYR A 40 8.23 -9.35 -3.06
N PHE A 41 9.09 -8.50 -3.64
CA PHE A 41 9.72 -8.75 -4.93
C PHE A 41 11.21 -9.10 -4.80
N GLY A 42 11.95 -8.38 -3.94
CA GLY A 42 13.39 -8.56 -3.74
C GLY A 42 14.21 -7.39 -4.27
N ASN A 43 15.30 -7.67 -4.98
CA ASN A 43 16.25 -6.66 -5.47
C ASN A 43 16.84 -5.78 -4.34
N GLU A 44 17.36 -6.47 -3.31
CA GLU A 44 17.78 -5.83 -2.07
C GLU A 44 19.15 -5.15 -2.19
N ALA A 45 19.32 -4.05 -1.47
CA ALA A 45 20.63 -3.58 -1.04
C ALA A 45 20.66 -3.46 0.48
N ARG A 46 21.84 -3.66 1.06
CA ARG A 46 22.09 -3.57 2.50
C ARG A 46 23.15 -2.52 2.78
N GLY A 47 23.07 -1.89 3.94
CA GLY A 47 24.02 -0.88 4.38
C GLY A 47 23.49 -0.13 5.59
N ASP A 48 24.21 0.87 6.05
CA ASP A 48 23.75 1.77 7.11
C ASP A 48 23.27 3.08 6.43
N PHE A 49 21.96 3.17 6.16
CA PHE A 49 21.40 4.23 5.31
C PHE A 49 21.16 5.52 6.09
N ASN A 50 20.98 5.43 7.40
CA ASN A 50 20.77 6.56 8.30
C ASN A 50 22.01 6.90 9.16
N ASN A 51 23.10 6.13 9.03
CA ASN A 51 24.37 6.28 9.73
C ASN A 51 24.24 6.16 11.26
N ASP A 52 23.42 5.21 11.73
CA ASP A 52 23.22 4.90 13.15
C ASP A 52 24.01 3.68 13.66
N GLY A 53 24.79 3.05 12.77
CA GLY A 53 25.63 1.89 13.06
C GLY A 53 24.91 0.55 12.95
N LYS A 54 23.64 0.50 12.51
CA LYS A 54 22.86 -0.73 12.32
C LYS A 54 22.72 -1.06 10.83
N GLU A 55 22.53 -2.34 10.53
CA GLU A 55 22.27 -2.78 9.15
C GLU A 55 20.81 -2.49 8.78
N ASP A 56 20.64 -1.72 7.73
CA ASP A 56 19.38 -1.45 7.04
C ASP A 56 19.29 -2.27 5.75
N VAL A 57 18.05 -2.47 5.29
CA VAL A 57 17.76 -3.19 4.05
C VAL A 57 16.75 -2.41 3.22
N VAL A 58 17.07 -2.11 1.96
CA VAL A 58 16.12 -1.55 1.00
C VAL A 58 15.72 -2.65 0.03
N TYR A 59 14.44 -2.73 -0.32
CA TYR A 59 13.92 -3.75 -1.21
C TYR A 59 12.72 -3.26 -2.01
N LEU A 60 12.43 -3.97 -3.09
CA LEU A 60 11.27 -3.74 -3.93
C LEU A 60 10.12 -4.65 -3.50
N TYR A 61 8.91 -4.13 -3.66
CA TYR A 61 7.67 -4.88 -3.49
C TYR A 61 6.66 -4.44 -4.55
N THR A 62 5.64 -5.27 -4.78
CA THR A 62 4.59 -4.98 -5.74
C THR A 62 3.24 -4.85 -5.06
N GLU A 63 2.38 -3.99 -5.61
CA GLU A 63 0.96 -3.91 -5.24
C GLU A 63 0.06 -4.19 -6.45
N ASP A 64 -0.90 -5.10 -6.28
CA ASP A 64 -1.97 -5.39 -7.25
C ASP A 64 -3.31 -4.91 -6.66
N GLY A 65 -3.81 -3.75 -7.11
CA GLY A 65 -5.02 -3.10 -6.58
C GLY A 65 -6.30 -3.38 -7.38
N GLY A 66 -6.57 -4.63 -7.73
CA GLY A 66 -7.81 -5.04 -8.41
C GLY A 66 -7.90 -4.78 -9.92
N GLY A 67 -7.01 -3.96 -10.49
CA GLY A 67 -6.86 -3.73 -11.94
C GLY A 67 -5.95 -4.74 -12.66
N SER A 68 -5.54 -4.42 -13.89
CA SER A 68 -4.60 -5.22 -14.70
C SER A 68 -3.12 -4.84 -14.53
N GLY A 69 -2.83 -3.81 -13.74
CA GLY A 69 -1.48 -3.33 -13.48
C GLY A 69 -0.84 -3.98 -12.26
N THR A 70 0.49 -4.09 -12.29
CA THR A 70 1.30 -4.47 -11.13
C THR A 70 2.28 -3.33 -10.90
N PHE A 71 2.11 -2.63 -9.78
CA PHE A 71 2.89 -1.44 -9.46
C PHE A 71 4.07 -1.81 -8.60
N TYR A 72 5.26 -1.35 -8.98
CA TYR A 72 6.50 -1.59 -8.26
C TYR A 72 6.81 -0.40 -7.36
N TYR A 73 7.15 -0.71 -6.13
CA TYR A 73 7.54 0.26 -5.12
C TYR A 73 8.88 -0.14 -4.50
N VAL A 74 9.58 0.84 -3.93
CA VAL A 74 10.76 0.63 -3.10
C VAL A 74 10.52 1.20 -1.71
N LYS A 75 10.99 0.48 -0.67
CA LYS A 75 11.02 0.99 0.71
C LYS A 75 12.24 0.43 1.45
N ALA A 76 12.60 1.05 2.57
CA ALA A 76 13.63 0.56 3.47
C ALA A 76 13.05 0.00 4.77
N LYS A 77 13.75 -0.99 5.32
CA LYS A 77 13.68 -1.46 6.71
C LYS A 77 14.93 -0.94 7.41
N LEU A 78 14.75 -0.06 8.37
CA LEU A 78 15.81 0.52 9.17
C LEU A 78 16.04 -0.33 10.41
N GLY A 79 17.27 -0.77 10.64
CA GLY A 79 17.65 -1.60 11.78
C GLY A 79 17.47 -0.86 13.10
N THR A 80 16.98 -1.55 14.12
CA THR A 80 16.91 -1.05 15.49
C THR A 80 17.47 -2.09 16.46
N GLU A 81 17.55 -1.78 17.76
CA GLU A 81 18.01 -2.76 18.75
C GLU A 81 17.04 -3.95 18.86
N ASP A 82 15.75 -3.70 18.61
CA ASP A 82 14.66 -4.66 18.78
C ASP A 82 14.12 -5.22 17.45
N GLY A 83 14.76 -4.93 16.32
CA GLY A 83 14.33 -5.41 15.00
C GLY A 83 14.43 -4.36 13.90
N PHE A 84 13.31 -4.02 13.26
CA PHE A 84 13.27 -3.10 12.11
C PHE A 84 12.08 -2.15 12.15
N VAL A 85 12.27 -0.94 11.62
CA VAL A 85 11.20 0.04 11.33
C VAL A 85 11.13 0.26 9.82
N GLU A 86 9.94 0.18 9.22
CA GLU A 86 9.76 0.44 7.78
C GLU A 86 9.60 1.94 7.47
N THR A 87 10.15 2.36 6.34
CA THR A 87 9.89 3.69 5.76
C THR A 87 8.59 3.72 4.96
N ASN A 88 8.22 4.90 4.46
CA ASN A 88 7.28 5.00 3.35
C ASN A 88 7.79 4.25 2.10
N GLY A 89 6.86 3.83 1.26
CA GLY A 89 7.15 3.33 -0.09
C GLY A 89 7.17 4.46 -1.11
N ILE A 90 8.06 4.35 -2.10
CA ILE A 90 8.12 5.23 -3.27
C ILE A 90 7.75 4.41 -4.51
N LEU A 91 6.81 4.92 -5.31
CA LEU A 91 6.43 4.29 -6.58
C LEU A 91 7.58 4.40 -7.59
N LEU A 92 7.93 3.27 -8.19
CA LEU A 92 8.88 3.19 -9.29
C LEU A 92 8.17 3.22 -10.65
N GLY A 93 7.04 2.52 -10.77
CA GLY A 93 6.21 2.50 -11.98
C GLY A 93 5.28 1.29 -12.11
N ASP A 94 4.53 1.22 -13.21
CA ASP A 94 3.66 0.08 -13.57
C ASP A 94 4.40 -0.89 -14.50
N ARG A 95 4.51 -2.16 -14.09
CA ARG A 95 5.12 -3.26 -14.87
C ARG A 95 6.48 -2.87 -15.48
N ILE A 96 7.32 -2.23 -14.68
CA ILE A 96 8.72 -1.94 -14.99
C ILE A 96 9.55 -3.23 -15.04
N ALA A 97 10.79 -3.14 -15.51
CA ALA A 97 11.78 -4.20 -15.39
C ALA A 97 12.86 -3.80 -14.37
N PRO A 98 12.75 -4.24 -13.09
CA PRO A 98 13.77 -3.97 -12.08
C PRO A 98 15.14 -4.51 -12.50
N GLN A 99 16.20 -3.74 -12.23
CA GLN A 99 17.58 -4.13 -12.47
C GLN A 99 18.33 -4.21 -11.13
N THR A 100 19.28 -3.32 -10.87
CA THR A 100 20.09 -3.32 -9.64
C THR A 100 19.63 -2.26 -8.65
N THR A 101 19.59 -2.62 -7.37
CA THR A 101 19.58 -1.65 -6.27
C THR A 101 20.96 -1.61 -5.62
N ASN A 102 21.55 -0.43 -5.48
CA ASN A 102 22.87 -0.24 -4.85
C ASN A 102 22.79 0.82 -3.76
N PHE A 103 23.67 0.73 -2.76
CA PHE A 103 23.92 1.81 -1.80
C PHE A 103 25.34 2.33 -1.98
N MET A 104 25.48 3.58 -2.41
CA MET A 104 26.77 4.21 -2.68
C MET A 104 26.70 5.68 -2.27
N GLU A 105 27.77 6.16 -1.63
CA GLU A 105 27.91 7.58 -1.24
C GLU A 105 26.70 8.11 -0.41
N GLY A 106 26.16 7.27 0.48
CA GLY A 106 25.01 7.64 1.32
C GLY A 106 23.68 7.75 0.55
N LYS A 107 23.60 7.19 -0.67
CA LYS A 107 22.42 7.20 -1.53
C LYS A 107 22.05 5.77 -1.91
N ILE A 108 20.76 5.49 -1.88
CA ILE A 108 20.17 4.31 -2.47
C ILE A 108 19.89 4.63 -3.94
N ILE A 109 20.37 3.79 -4.85
CA ILE A 109 20.22 3.96 -6.30
C ILE A 109 19.47 2.75 -6.83
N VAL A 110 18.21 2.96 -7.22
CA VAL A 110 17.36 1.92 -7.78
C VAL A 110 17.36 2.07 -9.30
N ASN A 111 17.85 1.06 -10.00
CA ASN A 111 17.90 1.02 -11.45
C ASN A 111 16.81 0.10 -11.98
N TYR A 112 16.11 0.55 -13.01
CA TYR A 112 15.06 -0.21 -13.68
C TYR A 112 14.89 0.29 -15.10
N ALA A 113 14.28 -0.53 -15.96
CA ALA A 113 13.82 -0.07 -17.25
C ALA A 113 12.31 0.22 -17.20
N ASP A 114 11.90 1.30 -17.85
CA ASP A 114 10.51 1.63 -18.13
C ASP A 114 10.27 1.68 -19.65
N ARG A 115 9.01 1.87 -20.05
CA ARG A 115 8.61 2.07 -21.45
C ARG A 115 8.77 3.54 -21.83
N ALA A 116 8.93 3.79 -23.12
CA ALA A 116 8.75 5.15 -23.63
C ALA A 116 7.28 5.59 -23.45
N ILE A 117 7.05 6.90 -23.36
CA ILE A 117 5.74 7.48 -23.04
C ILE A 117 4.64 7.10 -24.03
N ASP A 118 5.01 6.76 -25.26
CA ASP A 118 4.15 6.41 -26.38
C ASP A 118 4.09 4.90 -26.67
N GLU A 119 4.83 4.08 -25.91
CA GLU A 119 4.82 2.63 -26.08
C GLU A 119 3.60 1.98 -25.41
N PRO A 120 2.95 1.01 -26.05
CA PRO A 120 1.86 0.27 -25.42
C PRO A 120 2.36 -0.60 -24.27
N MET A 121 1.49 -0.90 -23.30
CA MET A 121 1.83 -1.73 -22.14
C MET A 121 2.20 -3.18 -22.46
N THR A 122 1.96 -3.63 -23.70
CA THR A 122 2.41 -4.92 -24.23
C THR A 122 3.89 -4.91 -24.65
N THR A 123 4.47 -3.73 -24.88
CA THR A 123 5.90 -3.58 -25.16
C THR A 123 6.71 -3.87 -23.91
N LYS A 124 7.88 -4.46 -24.06
CA LYS A 124 8.80 -4.68 -22.95
C LYS A 124 9.48 -3.36 -22.57
N PRO A 125 9.59 -3.02 -21.27
CA PRO A 125 10.38 -1.88 -20.82
C PRO A 125 11.81 -1.91 -21.37
N SER A 126 12.31 -0.76 -21.82
CA SER A 126 13.61 -0.64 -22.50
C SER A 126 14.38 0.64 -22.17
N ILE A 127 13.72 1.67 -21.63
CA ILE A 127 14.32 2.95 -21.26
C ILE A 127 14.87 2.85 -19.85
N GLY A 128 16.20 2.89 -19.70
CA GLY A 128 16.86 2.84 -18.40
C GLY A 128 16.61 4.09 -17.55
N ILE A 129 16.23 3.88 -16.30
CA ILE A 129 15.97 4.91 -15.29
C ILE A 129 16.76 4.57 -14.02
N SER A 130 17.38 5.59 -13.42
CA SER A 130 18.00 5.52 -12.10
C SER A 130 17.27 6.46 -11.16
N LYS A 131 16.69 5.91 -10.09
CA LYS A 131 16.06 6.70 -9.02
C LYS A 131 17.01 6.79 -7.82
N TYR A 132 17.31 8.02 -7.41
CA TYR A 132 18.23 8.32 -6.32
C TYR A 132 17.44 8.66 -5.07
N LEU A 133 17.69 7.93 -4.00
CA LEU A 133 16.92 7.99 -2.77
C LEU A 133 17.84 8.14 -1.58
N LYS A 134 17.31 8.75 -0.52
CA LYS A 134 18.01 8.89 0.76
C LYS A 134 17.03 8.68 1.91
N VAL A 135 17.55 8.10 2.99
CA VAL A 135 16.82 8.05 4.27
C VAL A 135 17.02 9.38 5.00
N VAL A 136 15.91 10.04 5.34
CA VAL A 136 15.88 11.26 6.13
C VAL A 136 14.97 11.02 7.33
N GLY A 137 15.58 10.84 8.51
CA GLY A 137 14.86 10.35 9.69
C GLY A 137 14.34 8.92 9.45
N LEU A 138 13.01 8.76 9.46
CA LEU A 138 12.34 7.47 9.19
C LEU A 138 11.69 7.42 7.80
N GLN A 139 12.01 8.37 6.92
CA GLN A 139 11.41 8.46 5.60
C GLN A 139 12.42 8.19 4.50
N LEU A 140 11.95 7.55 3.44
CA LEU A 140 12.66 7.44 2.19
C LEU A 140 12.22 8.59 1.29
N VAL A 141 13.17 9.39 0.82
CA VAL A 141 12.93 10.59 0.02
C VAL A 141 13.69 10.47 -1.29
N GLU A 142 13.06 10.86 -2.39
CA GLU A 142 13.70 11.00 -3.70
C GLU A 142 14.48 12.32 -3.76
N LEU A 143 15.72 12.25 -4.26
CA LEU A 143 16.67 13.37 -4.32
C LEU A 143 16.49 14.24 -5.57
#